data_AF-A0A5K1CU96-F1
#
_entry.id   AF-A0A5K1CU96-F1
#
_cell.length_a   1.000
_cell.length_b   1.000
_cell.length_c   1.000
_cell.angle_alpha   90.00
_cell.angle_beta   90.00
_cell.angle_gamma   90.00
#
_symmetry.space_group_name_H-M   'P 1'
#
loop_
_entity.id
_entity.type
_entity.pdbx_description
1 polymer ?
#
loop_
_entity_poly.entity_id
_entity_poly.type
_entity_poly.pdbx_seq_one_letter_code
_entity_poly.pdbx_strand_id
1 'polypeptide(L)' 'QEIQQMQSKSAPQQLAVPTPRMTNSAYMDIFQKLIVDLDTEGRYLFLNAVANQLRYPNNHTHFFSCVLLFLFAEANQ' A
#
# COMPACT_ATOMS: atom_id res chain seq x y z
N GLN A 1 25.19 30.60 33.42
CA GLN A 1 25.57 29.45 32.57
C GLN A 1 24.92 28.22 33.20
N GLU A 2 24.39 27.28 32.40
CA GLU A 2 23.75 25.97 32.79
C GLU A 2 22.22 25.76 32.67
N ILE A 3 21.44 26.55 31.92
CA ILE A 3 20.10 26.07 31.45
C ILE A 3 19.93 26.27 29.95
N GLN A 4 21.04 26.03 29.25
CA GLN A 4 21.09 25.91 27.82
C GLN A 4 20.61 24.50 27.45
N GLN A 5 19.64 24.43 26.54
CA GLN A 5 19.36 23.29 25.66
C GLN A 5 18.78 22.02 26.31
N MET A 6 17.45 21.88 26.25
CA MET A 6 16.76 20.69 25.69
C MET A 6 15.24 20.84 25.86
N GLN A 7 14.61 21.63 25.00
CA GLN A 7 13.20 21.44 24.65
C GLN A 7 13.15 21.16 23.15
N SER A 8 13.56 19.94 22.78
CA SER A 8 13.29 19.40 21.45
C SER A 8 11.80 19.09 21.38
N LYS A 9 11.06 19.91 20.64
CA LYS A 9 9.73 19.59 20.11
C LYS A 9 9.74 18.16 19.53
N SER A 10 9.12 17.21 20.22
CA SER A 10 8.74 15.94 19.63
C SER A 10 7.49 16.18 18.79
N ALA A 11 7.69 16.51 17.51
CA ALA A 11 6.66 16.30 16.51
C ALA A 11 6.23 14.82 16.54
N PRO A 12 4.95 14.49 16.30
CA PRO A 12 4.57 13.10 16.08
C PRO A 12 5.43 12.59 14.93
N GLN A 13 6.33 11.65 15.23
CA GLN A 13 7.04 10.90 14.21
C GLN A 13 5.97 10.16 13.42
N GLN A 14 5.56 10.74 12.30
CA GLN A 14 4.93 9.99 11.24
C GLN A 14 5.90 8.84 10.97
N LEU A 15 5.49 7.64 11.34
CA LEU A 15 6.08 6.41 10.85
C LEU A 15 5.95 6.51 9.33
N ALA A 16 6.97 7.05 8.67
CA ALA A 16 7.14 6.94 7.25
C ALA A 16 7.44 5.47 6.99
N VAL A 17 6.39 4.65 7.04
CA VAL A 17 6.45 3.27 6.60
C VAL A 17 6.86 3.36 5.13
N PRO A 18 8.00 2.78 4.73
CA PRO A 18 8.41 2.83 3.34
C PRO A 18 7.34 2.12 2.53
N THR A 19 6.46 2.87 1.88
CA THR A 19 5.56 2.32 0.87
C THR A 19 6.46 1.70 -0.20
N PRO A 20 6.25 0.43 -0.58
CA PRO A 20 7.01 -0.17 -1.66
C PRO A 20 6.90 0.75 -2.88
N ARG A 21 7.99 0.96 -3.63
CA ARG A 21 7.91 1.64 -4.92
C ARG A 21 7.15 0.72 -5.87
N MET A 22 5.84 0.95 -5.96
CA MET A 22 4.92 0.08 -6.68
C MET A 22 4.78 0.46 -8.16
N THR A 23 5.22 1.66 -8.52
CA THR A 23 5.23 2.15 -9.90
C THR A 23 6.32 1.48 -10.73
N ASN A 24 6.01 1.16 -12.00
CA ASN A 24 6.96 0.63 -13.00
C ASN A 24 7.62 -0.70 -12.63
N SER A 25 6.83 -1.68 -12.20
CA SER A 25 7.33 -3.02 -11.87
C SER A 25 6.48 -4.09 -12.56
N ALA A 26 7.13 -5.16 -13.03
CA ALA A 26 6.47 -6.21 -13.82
C ALA A 26 5.28 -6.87 -13.08
N TYR A 27 5.34 -6.99 -11.75
CA TYR A 27 4.23 -7.53 -10.96
C TYR A 27 3.05 -6.56 -10.89
N MET A 28 3.30 -5.25 -10.89
CA MET A 28 2.23 -4.26 -10.87
C MET A 28 1.53 -4.15 -12.23
N ASP A 29 2.27 -4.33 -13.32
CA ASP A 29 1.71 -4.39 -14.68
C ASP A 29 0.67 -5.53 -14.78
N ILE A 30 0.96 -6.69 -14.17
CA ILE A 30 0.02 -7.81 -14.10
C ILE A 30 -1.23 -7.43 -13.30
N PHE A 31 -1.08 -6.83 -12.12
CA PHE A 31 -2.24 -6.44 -11.29
C PHE A 31 -3.12 -5.38 -11.96
N GLN A 32 -2.51 -4.39 -12.62
CA GLN A 32 -3.24 -3.40 -13.41
C GLN A 32 -3.95 -4.04 -14.60
N LYS A 33 -3.31 -4.97 -15.31
CA LYS A 33 -3.94 -5.67 -16.43
C LYS A 33 -5.13 -6.50 -15.99
N LEU A 34 -5.00 -7.23 -14.88
CA LEU A 34 -6.09 -8.03 -14.30
C LEU A 34 -7.28 -7.17 -13.85
N ILE A 35 -7.04 -6.05 -13.16
CA ILE A 35 -8.17 -5.23 -12.66
C ILE A 35 -8.93 -4.52 -13.81
N VAL A 36 -8.27 -4.21 -14.93
CA VAL A 36 -8.87 -3.55 -16.09
C VAL A 36 -9.58 -4.54 -17.02
N ASP A 37 -8.92 -5.65 -17.34
CA ASP A 37 -9.39 -6.57 -18.40
C ASP A 37 -10.45 -7.57 -17.90
N LEU A 38 -10.47 -7.89 -16.61
CA LEU A 38 -11.45 -8.82 -16.06
C LEU A 38 -12.86 -8.21 -16.06
N ASP A 39 -13.86 -9.08 -16.17
CA ASP A 39 -15.26 -8.72 -15.95
C ASP A 39 -15.55 -8.52 -14.45
N THR A 40 -16.80 -8.24 -14.10
CA THR A 40 -17.19 -7.94 -12.71
C THR A 40 -16.90 -9.12 -11.77
N GLU A 41 -17.20 -10.35 -12.20
CA GLU A 41 -16.93 -11.55 -11.40
C GLU A 41 -15.43 -11.79 -11.23
N GLY A 42 -14.65 -11.66 -12.31
CA GLY A 42 -13.19 -11.80 -12.26
C GLY A 42 -12.54 -10.76 -11.35
N ARG A 43 -12.95 -9.48 -11.43
CA ARG A 43 -12.46 -8.43 -10.53
C ARG A 43 -12.81 -8.72 -9.07
N TYR A 44 -14.01 -9.19 -8.80
CA TYR A 44 -14.43 -9.57 -7.45
C TYR A 44 -13.53 -10.67 -6.89
N LEU A 45 -13.32 -11.75 -7.65
CA LEU A 45 -12.46 -12.86 -7.22
C LEU A 45 -11.00 -12.44 -7.05
N PHE A 46 -10.48 -11.62 -7.97
CA PHE A 46 -9.12 -11.08 -7.90
C PHE A 46 -8.92 -10.21 -6.65
N LEU A 47 -9.81 -9.24 -6.41
CA LEU A 47 -9.74 -8.37 -5.23
C LEU A 47 -9.93 -9.17 -3.94
N ASN A 48 -10.77 -10.21 -3.94
CA ASN A 48 -10.91 -11.12 -2.81
C ASN A 48 -9.60 -11.88 -2.55
N ALA A 49 -8.90 -12.35 -3.59
CA ALA A 49 -7.60 -13.00 -3.47
C ALA A 49 -6.53 -12.06 -2.89
N VAL A 50 -6.52 -10.78 -3.30
CA VAL A 50 -5.67 -9.74 -2.70
C VAL A 50 -6.04 -9.51 -1.23
N ALA A 51 -7.34 -9.40 -0.92
CA ALA A 51 -7.83 -9.17 0.43
C ALA A 51 -7.51 -10.33 1.39
N ASN A 52 -7.48 -11.57 0.90
CA ASN A 52 -7.07 -12.75 1.69
C ASN A 52 -5.64 -12.66 2.23
N GLN A 53 -4.80 -11.81 1.64
CA GLN A 53 -3.44 -11.56 2.11
C GLN A 53 -3.37 -10.52 3.24
N LEU A 54 -4.47 -9.81 3.52
CA LEU A 54 -4.57 -8.81 4.58
C LEU A 54 -4.88 -9.49 5.92
N ARG A 55 -3.82 -9.83 6.66
CA ARG A 55 -3.91 -10.53 7.96
C ARG A 55 -3.28 -9.69 9.07
N TYR A 56 -2.78 -10.33 10.12
CA TYR A 56 -1.95 -9.68 11.14
C TYR A 56 -0.68 -9.05 10.52
N PRO A 57 0.00 -8.13 11.23
CA PRO A 57 1.19 -7.46 10.72
C PRO A 57 2.26 -8.45 10.23
N ASN A 58 2.51 -8.44 8.92
CA ASN A 58 3.57 -9.19 8.25
C ASN A 58 3.88 -8.54 6.88
N ASN A 59 4.94 -8.97 6.22
CA ASN A 59 5.39 -8.38 4.96
C ASN A 59 4.37 -8.51 3.82
N HIS A 60 3.64 -9.63 3.72
CA HIS A 60 2.58 -9.79 2.72
C HIS A 60 1.42 -8.84 2.98
N THR A 61 0.95 -8.74 4.23
CA THR A 61 -0.11 -7.81 4.60
C THR A 61 0.28 -6.38 4.21
N HIS A 62 1.51 -5.96 4.54
CA HIS A 62 2.01 -4.62 4.17
C HIS A 62 2.10 -4.41 2.66
N PHE A 63 2.59 -5.41 1.92
CA PHE A 63 2.67 -5.33 0.46
C PHE A 63 1.28 -5.22 -0.17
N PHE A 64 0.37 -6.14 0.14
CA PHE A 64 -0.96 -6.19 -0.46
C PHE A 64 -1.86 -5.04 0.01
N SER A 65 -1.64 -4.48 1.21
CA SER A 65 -2.33 -3.25 1.62
C SER A 65 -1.92 -2.07 0.74
N CYS A 66 -0.63 -1.96 0.42
CA CYS A 66 -0.14 -0.95 -0.51
C CYS A 66 -0.76 -1.18 -1.90
N VAL A 67 -0.70 -2.42 -2.44
CA VAL A 67 -1.26 -2.78 -3.76
C VAL A 67 -2.72 -2.33 -3.88
N LEU A 68 -3.55 -2.67 -2.88
CA LEU A 68 -4.96 -2.34 -2.90
C LEU A 68 -5.20 -0.82 -2.92
N LEU A 69 -4.48 -0.06 -2.10
CA LEU A 69 -4.56 1.40 -2.07
C LEU A 69 -4.11 2.03 -3.38
N PHE A 70 -3.06 1.50 -4.01
CA PHE A 70 -2.56 1.99 -5.28
C PHE A 70 -3.52 1.70 -6.44
N LEU A 71 -4.04 0.48 -6.54
CA LEU A 71 -5.03 0.13 -7.55
C LEU A 71 -6.28 1.01 -7.46
N PHE A 72 -6.69 1.36 -6.23
CA PHE A 72 -7.80 2.29 -6.01
C PHE A 72 -7.45 3.73 -6.44
N ALA A 73 -6.24 4.20 -6.11
CA ALA A 73 -5.80 5.55 -6.46
C ALA A 73 -5.64 5.76 -7.98
N GLU A 74 -5.20 4.73 -8.70
CA GLU A 74 -5.01 4.75 -10.16
C GLU A 74 -6.26 4.33 -10.95
N ALA A 75 -7.35 3.95 -10.27
CA ALA A 75 -8.59 3.58 -10.93
C ALA A 75 -9.20 4.81 -11.61
N ASN A 76 -9.13 4.86 -12.93
CA ASN A 76 -9.89 5.82 -13.72
C ASN A 76 -11.35 5.35 -13.80
N GLN A 77 -12.30 6.26 -13.54
CA GLN A 77 -13.74 6.00 -13.65
C GLN A 77 -14.18 5.75 -15.10
#